data_AF-A0A2H0IXM5-F1
#
_entry.id   AF-A0A2H0IXM5-F1
#
_cell.length_a   1.000
_cell.length_b   1.000
_cell.length_c   1.000
_cell.angle_alpha   90.00
_cell.angle_beta   90.00
_cell.angle_gamma   90.00
#
_symmetry.space_group_name_H-M   'P 1'
#
loop_
_entity.id
_entity.type
_entity.pdbx_description
1 polymer ?
#
loop_
_entity_poly.entity_id
_entity_poly.type
_entity_poly.pdbx_seq_one_letter_code
_entity_poly.pdbx_strand_id
1 'polypeptide(L)'
;MASITFDTLKFADTLKASGIPDKQAEAQARAVAAAIGEVDVATRRDIDDLRREILTMEQRLTIKLGAFITVAAGTTIALIKLL
;
A
#
# COMPACT_ATOMS: atom_id res chain seq x y z
N MET A 1 -10.31 5.27 -2.16
CA MET A 1 -10.62 4.08 -2.98
C MET A 1 -9.94 4.24 -4.33
N ALA A 2 -9.02 3.36 -4.68
CA ALA A 2 -8.51 3.30 -6.04
C ALA A 2 -9.59 2.70 -6.94
N SER A 3 -9.97 3.40 -8.00
CA SER A 3 -10.84 2.85 -9.03
C SER A 3 -9.97 2.17 -10.08
N ILE A 4 -10.14 0.87 -10.26
CA ILE A 4 -9.59 0.17 -11.42
C ILE A 4 -10.48 0.51 -12.61
N THR A 5 -9.95 1.24 -13.60
CA THR A 5 -10.69 1.54 -14.82
C THR A 5 -10.80 0.29 -15.69
N PHE A 6 -11.97 -0.35 -15.68
CA PHE A 6 -12.29 -1.49 -16.52
C PHE A 6 -13.15 -1.04 -17.70
N ASP A 7 -12.66 -1.25 -18.92
CA ASP A 7 -13.38 -0.92 -20.15
C ASP A 7 -14.30 -2.08 -20.54
N THR A 8 -15.54 -2.03 -20.03
CA THR A 8 -16.58 -3.03 -20.27
C THR A 8 -16.88 -3.22 -21.76
N LEU A 9 -16.81 -2.15 -22.57
CA LEU A 9 -17.12 -2.23 -24.00
C LEU A 9 -16.01 -2.94 -24.76
N LYS A 10 -14.75 -2.51 -24.57
CA LYS A 10 -13.59 -3.14 -25.21
C LYS A 10 -13.48 -4.62 -24.84
N PHE A 11 -13.80 -4.98 -23.59
CA PHE A 11 -13.83 -6.38 -23.16
C PHE A 11 -14.92 -7.18 -23.90
N ALA A 12 -16.16 -6.68 -23.94
CA ALA A 12 -17.25 -7.32 -24.68
C ALA A 12 -16.91 -7.50 -26.16
N ASP A 13 -16.36 -6.48 -26.81
CA ASP A 13 -15.98 -6.53 -28.23
C ASP A 13 -14.88 -7.56 -28.50
N THR A 14 -13.93 -7.70 -27.57
CA THR A 14 -12.89 -8.74 -27.65
C THR A 14 -13.48 -10.15 -27.59
N LEU A 15 -14.49 -10.37 -26.73
CA LEU A 15 -15.19 -11.65 -26.64
C LEU A 15 -15.99 -11.94 -27.92
N LYS A 16 -16.67 -10.93 -28.47
CA LYS A 16 -17.41 -11.05 -29.74
C LYS A 16 -16.49 -11.39 -30.90
N ALA A 17 -15.34 -10.73 -31.00
CA ALA A 17 -14.32 -11.03 -32.01
C ALA A 17 -13.77 -12.46 -31.90
N SER A 18 -13.87 -13.07 -30.72
CA SER A 18 -13.47 -14.46 -30.45
C SER A 18 -14.60 -15.48 -30.70
N GLY A 19 -15.75 -15.04 -31.22
CA GLY A 19 -16.90 -15.89 -31.53
C GLY A 19 -17.90 -16.06 -30.38
N ILE A 20 -17.74 -15.34 -29.27
CA ILE A 20 -18.75 -15.36 -28.19
C ILE A 20 -19.99 -14.56 -28.63
N PRO A 21 -21.22 -15.11 -28.50
CA PRO A 21 -22.44 -14.40 -28.82
C PRO A 21 -22.59 -13.07 -28.08
N ASP A 22 -23.13 -12.06 -28.76
CA ASP A 22 -23.27 -10.68 -28.29
C ASP A 22 -23.82 -10.57 -26.85
N LYS A 23 -24.97 -11.20 -26.59
CA LYS A 23 -25.60 -11.20 -25.26
C LYS A 23 -24.73 -11.84 -24.17
N GLN A 24 -23.95 -12.87 -24.50
CA GLN A 24 -23.06 -13.53 -23.54
C GLN A 24 -21.82 -12.69 -23.28
N ALA A 25 -21.22 -12.10 -24.33
CA ALA A 25 -20.07 -11.22 -24.22
C ALA A 25 -20.38 -10.03 -23.31
N GLU A 26 -21.53 -9.38 -23.50
CA GLU A 26 -21.94 -8.28 -22.63
C GLU A 26 -22.25 -8.72 -21.20
N ALA A 27 -22.88 -9.87 -21.01
CA ALA A 27 -23.18 -10.40 -19.67
C ALA A 27 -21.88 -10.69 -18.90
N GLN A 28 -20.89 -11.29 -19.55
CA GLN A 28 -19.56 -11.52 -18.97
C GLN A 28 -18.87 -10.20 -18.65
N ALA A 29 -18.89 -9.23 -19.56
CA ALA A 29 -18.30 -7.93 -19.33
C ALA A 29 -18.89 -7.22 -18.11
N ARG A 30 -20.24 -7.26 -17.96
CA ARG A 30 -20.94 -6.69 -16.80
C ARG A 30 -20.60 -7.43 -15.50
N ALA A 31 -20.54 -8.76 -15.52
CA ALA A 31 -20.18 -9.55 -14.35
C ALA A 31 -18.75 -9.27 -13.87
N VAL A 32 -17.79 -9.17 -14.80
CA VAL A 32 -16.39 -8.84 -14.49
C VAL A 32 -16.27 -7.40 -13.98
N ALA A 33 -16.97 -6.44 -14.60
CA ALA A 33 -16.98 -5.05 -14.14
C ALA A 33 -17.53 -4.93 -12.71
N ALA A 34 -18.59 -5.66 -12.38
CA ALA A 34 -19.15 -5.71 -11.03
C ALA A 34 -18.15 -6.30 -10.03
N ALA A 35 -17.54 -7.45 -10.36
CA ALA A 35 -16.55 -8.10 -9.50
C ALA A 35 -15.32 -7.22 -9.25
N ILE A 36 -14.83 -6.48 -10.26
CA ILE A 36 -13.71 -5.55 -10.12
C ILE A 36 -14.11 -4.31 -9.31
N GLY A 37 -15.34 -3.81 -9.48
CA GLY A 37 -15.87 -2.65 -8.75
C GLY A 37 -16.03 -2.88 -7.24
N GLU A 38 -16.15 -4.14 -6.81
CA GLU A 38 -16.24 -4.52 -5.40
C GLU A 38 -14.87 -4.69 -4.72
N VAL A 39 -13.75 -4.65 -5.47
CA VAL A 39 -12.42 -4.83 -4.88
C VAL A 39 -11.91 -3.51 -4.31
N ASP A 40 -11.75 -3.46 -2.99
CA ASP A 40 -11.04 -2.37 -2.33
C ASP A 40 -9.53 -2.63 -2.39
N VAL A 41 -8.83 -1.84 -3.19
CA VAL A 41 -7.37 -1.91 -3.33
C VAL A 41 -6.71 -0.64 -2.78
N ALA A 42 -5.60 -0.84 -2.07
CA ALA A 42 -4.76 0.25 -1.64
C ALA A 42 -4.23 1.03 -2.85
N THR A 43 -4.38 2.35 -2.81
CA THR A 43 -3.86 3.26 -3.82
C THR A 43 -2.34 3.42 -3.67
N ARG A 44 -1.67 3.94 -4.71
CA ARG A 44 -0.26 4.37 -4.60
C ARG A 44 -0.04 5.38 -3.48
N ARG A 45 -1.03 6.27 -3.25
CA ARG A 45 -0.97 7.26 -2.17
C ARG A 45 -0.94 6.58 -0.81
N ASP A 46 -1.80 5.58 -0.60
CA ASP A 46 -1.84 4.83 0.67
C ASP A 46 -0.50 4.14 0.96
N ILE A 47 0.15 3.60 -0.08
CA ILE A 47 1.49 3.00 0.03
C ILE A 47 2.56 4.06 0.36
N ASP A 48 2.50 5.22 -0.30
CA ASP A 48 3.46 6.30 -0.05
C ASP A 48 3.29 6.92 1.35
N ASP A 49 2.06 6.99 1.85
CA ASP A 49 1.76 7.42 3.22
C ASP A 49 2.33 6.42 4.25
N LEU A 50 2.10 5.11 4.05
CA LEU A 50 2.70 4.07 4.89
C LEU A 50 4.23 4.13 4.88
N ARG A 51 4.86 4.35 3.72
CA ARG A 51 6.32 4.51 3.61
C ARG A 51 6.82 5.70 4.41
N ARG A 52 6.13 6.83 4.35
CA ARG A 52 6.46 8.04 5.13
C ARG A 52 6.34 7.78 6.63
N GLU A 53 5.29 7.09 7.06
CA GLU A 53 5.10 6.73 8.47
C GLU A 53 6.21 5.80 8.97
N ILE A 54 6.59 4.79 8.18
CA ILE A 54 7.70 3.89 8.50
C ILE A 54 9.01 4.65 8.66
N LEU A 55 9.36 5.52 7.72
CA LEU A 55 10.58 6.32 7.79
C LEU A 55 10.58 7.25 9.02
N THR A 56 9.42 7.83 9.34
CA THR A 56 9.27 8.69 10.53
C THR A 56 9.45 7.89 11.82
N MET A 57 8.92 6.67 11.88
CA MET A 57 9.10 5.77 13.02
C MET A 57 10.55 5.34 13.17
N GLU A 58 11.22 4.97 12.08
CA GLU A 58 12.64 4.61 12.06
C GLU A 58 13.50 5.74 12.62
N GLN A 59 13.31 6.97 12.13
CA GLN A 59 14.03 8.16 12.62
C GLN A 59 13.81 8.38 14.13
N ARG A 60 12.56 8.29 14.59
CA ARG A 60 12.22 8.46 16.01
C ARG A 60 12.87 7.38 16.87
N LEU A 61 12.91 6.13 16.40
CA LEU A 61 13.58 5.04 17.10
C LEU A 61 15.10 5.27 17.17
N THR A 62 15.74 5.64 16.06
CA THR A 62 17.16 5.96 16.02
C THR A 62 17.52 7.10 16.98
N ILE A 63 16.74 8.18 16.99
CA ILE A 63 16.96 9.32 17.91
C ILE A 63 16.80 8.87 19.37
N LYS A 64 15.73 8.14 19.70
CA LYS A 64 15.49 7.65 21.07
C LYS A 64 16.61 6.72 21.54
N LEU A 65 17.01 5.76 20.70
CA LEU A 65 18.11 4.84 21.02
C LEU A 65 19.42 5.59 21.21
N GLY A 66 19.76 6.53 20.31
CA GLY A 66 20.94 7.37 20.45
C GLY A 66 20.95 8.19 21.74
N ALA A 67 19.81 8.76 22.11
CA ALA A 67 19.65 9.47 23.38
C ALA A 67 19.84 8.54 24.59
N PHE A 68 19.21 7.36 24.59
CA PHE A 68 19.37 6.38 25.66
C PHE A 68 20.82 5.91 25.82
N ILE A 69 21.50 5.61 24.71
CA ILE A 69 22.92 5.21 24.72
C ILE A 69 23.78 6.34 25.29
N THR A 70 23.55 7.58 24.88
CA THR A 70 24.31 8.74 25.37
C THR A 70 24.12 8.95 26.86
N VAL A 71 22.88 8.84 27.36
CA VAL A 71 22.58 8.94 28.78
C VAL A 71 23.24 7.81 29.57
N ALA A 72 23.13 6.55 29.10
CA ALA A 72 23.72 5.40 29.76
C ALA A 72 25.26 5.45 29.76
N ALA A 73 25.88 5.88 28.66
CA ALA A 73 27.32 6.08 28.60
C ALA A 73 27.75 7.23 29.52
N GLY A 74 27.01 8.33 29.54
CA GLY A 74 27.29 9.47 30.43
C GLY A 74 27.20 9.10 31.91
N THR A 75 26.17 8.35 32.30
CA THR A 75 25.99 7.92 33.69
C THR A 75 27.07 6.94 34.13
N THR A 76 27.45 5.98 33.28
CA THR A 76 28.54 5.04 33.57
C THR A 76 29.90 5.75 33.72
N ILE A 77 30.21 6.72 32.84
CA ILE A 77 31.44 7.53 32.96
C ILE A 77 31.45 8.35 34.25
N ALA A 78 30.33 8.96 34.63
CA ALA A 78 30.22 9.74 35.86
C ALA A 78 30.44 8.86 37.11
N LEU A 79 29.87 7.65 37.13
CA LEU A 79 30.06 6.69 38.22
C LEU A 79 31.52 6.23 38.36
N ILE A 80 32.20 5.96 37.23
CA ILE A 80 33.63 5.57 37.25
C ILE A 80 34.51 6.67 37.85
N LYS A 81 34.21 7.95 37.59
CA LYS A 81 34.98 9.07 38.14
C LYS A 81 34.71 9.36 39.63
N LEU A 82 33.62 8.83 40.18
CA LEU A 82 33.21 9.06 41.57
C LEU A 82 33.80 8.01 42.53
N LEU A 83 34.17 6.83 42.02
CA LEU A 83 34.85 5.76 42.76
C LEU A 83 36.37 6.00 42.83
#